data_AF-A0A8C6DK80-F1
#
_entry.id   AF-A0A8C6DK80-F1
#
_cell.length_a   1.000
_cell.length_b   1.000
_cell.length_c   1.000
_cell.angle_alpha   90.00
_cell.angle_beta   90.00
_cell.angle_gamma   90.00
#
_symmetry.space_group_name_H-M   'P 1'
#
loop_
_entity.id
_entity.type
_entity.pdbx_description
1 polymer ?
#
loop_
_entity_poly.entity_id
_entity_poly.type
_entity_poly.pdbx_seq_one_letter_code
_entity_poly.pdbx_strand_id
1 'polypeptide(L)'
;MNEVKESLRSVEQKYKIFQQQQFTFIGALDHCRENAHDKIRPISSIGQVQSYMEHHCSSSTDRRILLTFLDICSELSKLCQHFEALHTGTPVTNNLLEKCKTLVSQSNDLSSLRAKYPHDVVNHLSCDEARNHYGGVVSLIPIVLDLMKEWVAHSEKLPRKALQQGAT
;
A
#
# COMPACT_ATOMS: atom_id res chain seq x y z
N MET A 1 -10.55 2.69 18.63
CA MET A 1 -9.95 3.90 18.03
C MET A 1 -8.45 4.04 18.35
N ASN A 2 -8.04 4.07 19.63
CA ASN A 2 -6.60 4.23 19.98
C ASN A 2 -5.69 3.14 19.38
N GLU A 3 -6.06 1.87 19.53
CA GLU A 3 -5.32 0.73 18.97
C GLU A 3 -5.10 0.83 17.46
N VAL A 4 -6.12 1.28 16.74
CA VAL A 4 -6.05 1.44 15.28
C VAL A 4 -5.13 2.60 14.89
N LYS A 5 -5.10 3.69 15.67
CA LYS A 5 -4.15 4.79 15.48
C LYS A 5 -2.70 4.35 15.75
N GLU A 6 -2.49 3.52 16.77
CA GLU A 6 -1.17 2.95 17.07
C GLU A 6 -0.71 2.00 15.95
N SER A 7 -1.61 1.14 15.48
CA SER A 7 -1.36 0.27 14.34
C SER A 7 -1.01 1.06 13.08
N LEU A 8 -1.78 2.10 12.75
CA LEU A 8 -1.49 2.98 11.61
C LEU A 8 -0.12 3.65 11.75
N ARG A 9 0.22 4.17 12.95
CA ARG A 9 1.53 4.77 13.22
C ARG A 9 2.68 3.77 13.04
N SER A 10 2.48 2.51 13.43
CA SER A 10 3.47 1.45 13.23
C SER A 10 3.73 1.21 11.73
N VAL A 11 2.66 1.12 10.93
CA VAL A 11 2.77 0.99 9.47
C VAL A 11 3.47 2.20 8.85
N GLU A 12 3.15 3.43 9.29
CA GLU A 12 3.84 4.64 8.83
C GLU A 12 5.34 4.60 9.12
N GLN A 13 5.74 4.13 10.31
CA GLN A 13 7.15 4.02 10.67
C GLN A 13 7.86 2.98 9.79
N LYS A 14 7.22 1.83 9.56
CA LYS A 14 7.74 0.78 8.66
C LYS A 14 7.87 1.29 7.22
N TYR A 15 6.87 2.02 6.74
CA TYR A 15 6.90 2.65 5.42
C TYR A 15 8.03 3.68 5.29
N LYS A 16 8.30 4.51 6.30
CA LYS A 16 9.44 5.46 6.25
C LYS A 16 10.78 4.75 6.04
N ILE A 17 11.00 3.61 6.70
CA ILE A 17 12.21 2.80 6.54
C ILE A 17 12.26 2.16 5.14
N PHE A 18 11.11 1.70 4.64
CA PHE A 18 10.99 1.17 3.29
C PHE A 18 11.27 2.24 2.22
N GLN A 19 10.74 3.45 2.39
CA GLN A 19 10.92 4.58 1.47
C GLN A 19 12.40 4.94 1.30
N GLN A 20 13.20 4.89 2.38
CA GLN A 20 14.65 5.09 2.32
C GLN A 20 15.38 4.03 1.47
N GLN A 21 14.76 2.85 1.28
CA GLN A 21 15.28 1.73 0.51
C GLN A 21 14.58 1.58 -0.85
N GLN A 22 13.91 2.63 -1.33
CA GLN A 22 13.16 2.57 -2.58
C GLN A 22 14.04 2.15 -3.77
N PHE A 23 15.28 2.66 -3.88
CA PHE A 23 16.20 2.22 -4.95
C PHE A 23 16.49 0.72 -4.91
N THR A 24 16.69 0.17 -3.71
CA THR A 24 16.87 -1.28 -3.50
C THR A 24 15.62 -2.06 -3.93
N PHE A 25 14.43 -1.54 -3.62
CA PHE A 25 13.17 -2.14 -4.04
C PHE A 25 13.02 -2.15 -5.57
N ILE A 26 13.34 -1.05 -6.24
CA ILE A 26 13.31 -0.97 -7.70
C ILE A 26 14.31 -1.93 -8.34
N GLY A 27 15.55 -1.99 -7.85
CA GLY A 27 16.55 -2.94 -8.33
C GLY A 27 16.10 -4.39 -8.16
N ALA A 28 15.51 -4.73 -7.01
CA ALA A 28 14.95 -6.07 -6.77
C ALA A 28 13.84 -6.44 -7.77
N LEU A 29 12.94 -5.50 -8.06
CA LEU A 29 11.89 -5.70 -9.06
C LEU A 29 12.49 -5.89 -10.47
N ASP A 30 13.51 -5.12 -10.82
CA ASP A 30 14.17 -5.22 -12.13
C ASP A 30 14.86 -6.58 -12.32
N HIS A 31 15.62 -7.05 -11.33
CA HIS A 31 16.23 -8.38 -11.35
C HIS A 31 15.18 -9.49 -11.45
N CYS A 32 14.07 -9.39 -10.72
CA CYS A 32 12.99 -10.38 -10.81
C CYS A 32 12.34 -10.40 -12.19
N ARG A 33 12.10 -9.23 -12.80
CA ARG A 33 11.56 -9.13 -14.17
C ARG A 33 12.51 -9.74 -15.20
N GLU A 34 13.81 -9.54 -15.02
CA GLU A 34 14.83 -10.18 -15.85
C GLU A 34 14.76 -11.71 -15.75
N ASN A 35 14.72 -12.25 -14.53
CA ASN A 35 14.62 -13.68 -14.28
C ASN A 35 13.29 -14.30 -14.76
N ALA A 36 12.21 -13.51 -14.76
CA ALA A 36 10.90 -13.92 -15.27
C ALA A 36 10.78 -13.78 -16.80
N HIS A 37 11.77 -13.19 -17.46
CA HIS A 37 11.72 -12.78 -18.87
C HIS A 37 10.51 -11.85 -19.18
N ASP A 38 10.06 -11.04 -18.21
CA ASP A 38 8.92 -10.12 -18.32
C ASP A 38 9.34 -8.65 -18.27
N LYS A 39 10.30 -8.29 -19.13
CA LYS A 39 10.78 -6.90 -19.26
C LYS A 39 9.82 -5.99 -20.05
N ILE A 40 8.76 -6.55 -20.62
CA ILE A 40 7.85 -5.81 -21.52
C ILE A 40 6.67 -5.22 -20.75
N ARG A 41 6.17 -5.89 -19.71
CA ARG A 41 4.97 -5.46 -18.99
C ARG A 41 5.31 -4.62 -17.76
N PRO A 42 4.46 -3.65 -17.40
CA PRO A 42 4.52 -2.98 -16.11
C PRO A 42 4.33 -3.99 -14.98
N ILE A 43 4.86 -3.65 -13.80
CA ILE A 43 4.41 -4.30 -12.58
C ILE A 43 3.12 -3.61 -12.14
N SER A 44 2.00 -4.34 -12.19
CA SER A 44 0.68 -3.75 -12.09
C SER A 44 -0.12 -4.20 -10.88
N SER A 45 0.38 -5.12 -10.05
CA SER A 45 -0.36 -5.58 -8.87
C SER A 45 0.54 -6.08 -7.74
N ILE A 46 0.01 -6.11 -6.51
CA ILE A 46 0.69 -6.72 -5.35
C ILE A 46 0.95 -8.21 -5.61
N GLY A 47 -0.02 -8.91 -6.21
CA GLY A 47 0.10 -10.33 -6.54
C GLY A 47 1.25 -10.61 -7.50
N GLN A 48 1.53 -9.72 -8.45
CA GLN A 48 2.69 -9.85 -9.33
C GLN A 48 4.01 -9.69 -8.56
N VAL A 49 4.10 -8.73 -7.62
CA VAL A 49 5.28 -8.58 -6.75
C VAL A 49 5.50 -9.84 -5.90
N GLN A 50 4.42 -10.42 -5.35
CA GLN A 50 4.50 -11.68 -4.61
C GLN A 50 4.99 -12.83 -5.49
N SER A 51 4.42 -13.00 -6.69
CA SER A 51 4.82 -14.03 -7.63
C SER A 51 6.30 -13.93 -8.00
N TYR A 52 6.80 -12.72 -8.27
CA TYR A 52 8.21 -12.44 -8.52
C TYR A 52 9.11 -12.83 -7.34
N MET A 53 8.73 -12.43 -6.13
CA MET A 53 9.47 -12.80 -4.93
C MET A 53 9.54 -14.32 -4.72
N GLU A 54 8.47 -15.05 -5.01
CA GLU A 54 8.39 -16.50 -4.77
C GLU A 54 9.12 -17.33 -5.84
N HIS A 55 9.06 -16.92 -7.10
CA HIS A 55 9.47 -17.75 -8.24
C HIS A 55 10.69 -17.21 -8.99
N HIS A 56 10.99 -15.93 -8.87
CA HIS A 56 11.99 -15.24 -9.71
C HIS A 56 13.03 -14.44 -8.91
N CYS A 57 13.01 -14.54 -7.58
CA CYS A 57 13.95 -13.85 -6.69
C CYS A 57 14.91 -14.85 -6.02
N SER A 58 16.18 -14.82 -6.43
CA SER A 58 17.24 -15.65 -5.85
C SER A 58 18.11 -14.93 -4.81
N SER A 59 18.18 -13.59 -4.88
CA SER A 59 18.93 -12.75 -3.94
C SER A 59 18.20 -12.61 -2.60
N SER A 60 18.90 -12.85 -1.49
CA SER A 60 18.35 -12.69 -0.14
C SER A 60 18.05 -11.22 0.19
N THR A 61 18.86 -10.29 -0.32
CA THR A 61 18.66 -8.85 -0.17
C THR A 61 17.39 -8.41 -0.90
N ASP A 62 17.21 -8.87 -2.14
CA ASP A 62 16.06 -8.55 -2.98
C ASP A 62 14.79 -9.12 -2.35
N ARG A 63 14.84 -10.38 -1.92
CA ARG A 63 13.74 -11.03 -1.23
C ARG A 63 13.31 -10.27 0.02
N ARG A 64 14.27 -9.77 0.80
CA ARG A 64 13.98 -9.01 2.03
C ARG A 64 13.24 -7.70 1.74
N ILE A 65 13.64 -6.95 0.70
CA ILE A 65 12.97 -5.68 0.39
C ILE A 65 11.59 -5.91 -0.23
N LEU A 66 11.43 -6.94 -1.07
CA LEU A 66 10.12 -7.35 -1.62
C LEU A 66 9.17 -7.81 -0.50
N LEU A 67 9.66 -8.62 0.46
CA LEU A 67 8.90 -9.00 1.65
C LEU A 67 8.46 -7.80 2.47
N THR A 68 9.35 -6.83 2.67
CA THR A 68 9.00 -5.59 3.41
C THR A 68 7.81 -4.88 2.77
N PHE A 69 7.78 -4.76 1.43
CA PHE A 69 6.66 -4.19 0.69
C PHE A 69 5.36 -5.00 0.88
N LEU A 70 5.43 -6.32 0.72
CA LEU A 70 4.27 -7.22 0.85
C LEU A 70 3.71 -7.20 2.28
N ASP A 71 4.57 -7.18 3.28
CA ASP A 71 4.18 -7.09 4.67
C ASP A 71 3.44 -5.78 4.96
N ILE A 72 3.94 -4.65 4.45
CA ILE A 72 3.24 -3.35 4.60
C ILE A 72 1.85 -3.44 3.95
N CYS A 73 1.73 -3.98 2.73
CA CYS A 73 0.44 -4.15 2.07
C CYS A 73 -0.52 -5.05 2.87
N SER A 74 -0.01 -6.13 3.47
CA SER A 74 -0.76 -7.03 4.34
C SER A 74 -1.23 -6.32 5.62
N GLU A 75 -0.37 -5.54 6.26
CA GLU A 75 -0.73 -4.73 7.44
C GLU A 75 -1.78 -3.66 7.10
N LEU A 76 -1.68 -3.01 5.95
CA LEU A 76 -2.69 -2.08 5.45
C LEU A 76 -4.04 -2.78 5.20
N SER A 77 -4.03 -3.99 4.63
CA SER A 77 -5.25 -4.79 4.45
C SER A 77 -5.90 -5.15 5.79
N LYS A 78 -5.11 -5.51 6.81
CA LYS A 78 -5.61 -5.78 8.17
C LYS A 78 -6.16 -4.53 8.83
N LEU A 79 -5.53 -3.38 8.64
CA LEU A 79 -6.05 -2.09 9.10
C LEU A 79 -7.42 -1.78 8.50
N CYS A 80 -7.66 -2.10 7.22
CA CYS A 80 -8.98 -1.95 6.61
C CYS A 80 -10.04 -2.79 7.35
N GLN A 81 -9.73 -4.04 7.70
CA GLN A 81 -10.63 -4.91 8.45
C GLN A 81 -10.91 -4.35 9.86
N HIS A 82 -9.89 -3.80 10.53
CA HIS A 82 -10.06 -3.15 11.83
C HIS A 82 -10.93 -1.88 11.75
N PHE A 83 -10.82 -1.09 10.68
CA PHE A 83 -11.69 0.06 10.45
C PHE A 83 -13.15 -0.36 10.27
N GLU A 84 -13.40 -1.41 9.51
CA GLU A 84 -14.76 -1.95 9.27
C GLU A 84 -15.42 -2.42 10.57
N ALA A 85 -14.64 -3.05 11.47
CA ALA A 85 -15.13 -3.54 12.75
C ALA A 85 -15.41 -2.42 13.78
N LEU A 86 -14.88 -1.21 13.60
CA LEU A 86 -15.00 -0.14 14.60
C LEU A 86 -16.36 0.55 14.63
N HIS A 87 -16.99 0.77 13.48
CA HIS A 87 -18.34 1.33 13.39
C HIS A 87 -18.94 1.10 12.00
N THR A 88 -20.27 1.13 11.90
CA THR A 88 -21.06 0.97 10.66
C THR A 88 -20.82 2.07 9.60
N GLY A 89 -19.91 3.00 9.88
CA GLY A 89 -19.48 4.01 8.93
C GLY A 89 -20.45 5.16 8.72
N THR A 90 -19.98 6.13 7.94
CA THR A 90 -20.77 7.12 7.21
C THR A 90 -20.50 6.91 5.72
N PRO A 91 -21.30 7.50 4.80
CA PRO A 91 -21.01 7.42 3.38
C PRO A 91 -19.56 7.83 3.02
N VAL A 92 -19.01 8.82 3.74
CA VAL A 92 -17.63 9.31 3.54
C VAL A 92 -16.62 8.26 4.01
N THR A 93 -16.69 7.80 5.26
CA THR A 93 -15.74 6.81 5.80
C THR A 93 -15.84 5.48 5.07
N ASN A 94 -17.04 5.08 4.64
CA ASN A 94 -17.24 3.86 3.84
C ASN A 94 -16.61 4.00 2.46
N ASN A 95 -16.78 5.14 1.78
CA ASN A 95 -16.12 5.36 0.49
C ASN A 95 -14.59 5.33 0.60
N LEU A 96 -14.02 5.94 1.64
CA LEU A 96 -12.58 5.90 1.91
C LEU A 96 -12.10 4.46 2.16
N LEU A 97 -12.85 3.71 2.98
CA LEU A 97 -12.50 2.33 3.30
C LEU A 97 -12.58 1.40 2.09
N GLU A 98 -13.61 1.52 1.25
CA GLU A 98 -13.72 0.74 0.00
C GLU A 98 -12.57 1.04 -0.96
N LYS A 99 -12.16 2.30 -1.07
CA LYS A 99 -10.97 2.68 -1.86
C LYS A 99 -9.71 2.03 -1.31
N CYS A 100 -9.50 2.06 0.01
CA CYS A 100 -8.35 1.39 0.64
C CYS A 100 -8.36 -0.11 0.35
N LYS A 101 -9.49 -0.80 0.59
CA LYS A 101 -9.65 -2.25 0.34
C LYS A 101 -9.37 -2.61 -1.13
N THR A 102 -9.88 -1.81 -2.06
CA THR A 102 -9.62 -1.99 -3.49
C THR A 102 -8.14 -1.86 -3.81
N LEU A 103 -7.48 -0.80 -3.32
CA LEU A 103 -6.07 -0.54 -3.60
C LEU A 103 -5.12 -1.62 -3.05
N VAL A 104 -5.40 -2.16 -1.86
CA VAL A 104 -4.57 -3.20 -1.22
C VAL A 104 -4.97 -4.62 -1.60
N SER A 105 -5.97 -4.79 -2.48
CA SER A 105 -6.32 -6.09 -3.03
C SER A 105 -5.20 -6.63 -3.92
N GLN A 106 -4.89 -7.92 -3.78
CA GLN A 106 -3.76 -8.55 -4.49
C GLN A 106 -3.83 -8.42 -6.01
N SER A 107 -5.04 -8.44 -6.58
CA SER A 107 -5.27 -8.43 -8.02
C SER A 107 -5.60 -7.04 -8.59
N ASN A 108 -5.66 -6.01 -7.75
CA ASN A 108 -6.01 -4.67 -8.21
C ASN A 108 -4.95 -4.12 -9.17
N ASP A 109 -5.40 -3.49 -10.25
CA ASP A 109 -4.51 -2.84 -11.20
C ASP A 109 -4.01 -1.50 -10.64
N LEU A 110 -2.70 -1.39 -10.54
CA LEU A 110 -1.96 -0.24 -10.05
C LEU A 110 -1.33 0.56 -11.20
N SER A 111 -1.45 0.13 -12.45
CA SER A 111 -0.75 0.69 -13.62
C SER A 111 -0.95 2.21 -13.78
N SER A 112 -2.15 2.71 -13.46
CA SER A 112 -2.50 4.14 -13.53
C SER A 112 -2.26 4.93 -12.24
N LEU A 113 -1.86 4.27 -11.16
CA LEU A 113 -1.75 4.89 -9.84
C LEU A 113 -0.52 5.79 -9.77
N ARG A 114 -0.68 7.06 -9.39
CA ARG A 114 0.44 7.99 -9.23
C ARG A 114 0.26 8.83 -7.97
N ALA A 115 1.22 8.69 -7.05
CA ALA A 115 1.29 9.52 -5.87
C ALA A 115 1.59 10.96 -6.29
N LYS A 116 0.88 11.91 -5.68
CA LYS A 116 1.04 13.34 -5.93
C LYS A 116 1.78 13.97 -4.75
N TYR A 117 2.18 15.22 -4.91
CA TYR A 117 2.68 16.05 -3.81
C TYR A 117 1.79 15.89 -2.56
N PRO A 118 2.35 15.70 -1.36
CA PRO A 118 3.77 15.87 -0.99
C PRO A 118 4.67 14.63 -1.21
N HIS A 119 4.16 13.55 -1.79
CA HIS A 119 4.95 12.32 -1.99
C HIS A 119 5.88 12.46 -3.19
N ASP A 120 7.16 12.22 -2.96
CA ASP A 120 8.25 12.34 -3.94
C ASP A 120 8.73 10.99 -4.50
N VAL A 121 8.15 9.88 -4.06
CA VAL A 121 8.56 8.53 -4.47
C VAL A 121 8.58 8.33 -5.98
N VAL A 122 7.63 8.92 -6.72
CA VAL A 122 7.62 8.84 -8.18
C VAL A 122 8.74 9.67 -8.81
N ASN A 123 9.21 10.73 -8.15
CA ASN A 123 10.30 11.59 -8.62
C ASN A 123 11.68 10.93 -8.49
N HIS A 124 11.79 9.84 -7.73
CA HIS A 124 13.01 9.04 -7.64
C HIS A 124 13.17 8.06 -8.81
N LEU A 125 12.16 7.96 -9.67
CA LEU A 125 12.18 7.14 -10.87
C LEU A 125 12.49 8.00 -12.10
N SER A 126 13.13 7.40 -13.11
CA SER A 126 13.14 7.99 -14.44
C SER A 126 11.72 8.09 -15.01
N CYS A 127 11.52 8.92 -16.05
CA CYS A 127 10.22 9.09 -16.68
C CYS A 127 9.66 7.77 -17.23
N ASP A 128 10.52 6.90 -17.76
CA ASP A 128 10.13 5.59 -18.30
C ASP A 128 9.71 4.65 -17.17
N GLU A 129 10.53 4.52 -16.12
CA GLU A 129 10.19 3.71 -14.94
C GLU A 129 8.88 4.16 -14.28
N ALA A 130 8.71 5.47 -14.12
CA ALA A 130 7.50 6.05 -13.55
C ALA A 130 6.26 5.80 -14.43
N ARG A 131 6.39 5.86 -15.75
CA ARG A 131 5.25 5.70 -16.66
C ARG A 131 4.91 4.23 -16.92
N ASN A 132 5.92 3.40 -17.12
CA ASN A 132 5.78 2.10 -17.76
C ASN A 132 6.12 0.91 -16.88
N HIS A 133 6.75 1.08 -15.71
CA HIS A 133 7.27 -0.07 -14.94
C HIS A 133 6.83 -0.08 -13.47
N TYR A 134 7.16 0.96 -12.71
CA TYR A 134 7.16 0.89 -11.25
C TYR A 134 6.30 1.97 -10.59
N GLY A 135 5.89 3.00 -11.33
CA GLY A 135 5.16 4.16 -10.80
C GLY A 135 3.92 3.79 -9.99
N GLY A 136 3.16 2.79 -10.44
CA GLY A 136 1.98 2.27 -9.74
C GLY A 136 2.30 1.71 -8.37
N VAL A 137 3.26 0.79 -8.32
CA VAL A 137 3.65 0.04 -7.12
C VAL A 137 4.27 0.97 -6.07
N VAL A 138 5.17 1.88 -6.46
CA VAL A 138 5.77 2.83 -5.50
C VAL A 138 4.76 3.83 -4.96
N SER A 139 3.69 4.10 -5.71
CA SER A 139 2.64 5.05 -5.32
C SER A 139 1.62 4.45 -4.35
N LEU A 140 1.52 3.13 -4.27
CA LEU A 140 0.45 2.45 -3.53
C LEU A 140 0.42 2.81 -2.05
N ILE A 141 1.52 2.53 -1.34
CA ILE A 141 1.58 2.69 0.11
C ILE A 141 1.29 4.14 0.56
N PRO A 142 1.93 5.19 0.00
CA PRO A 142 1.66 6.56 0.45
C PRO A 142 0.20 6.98 0.22
N ILE A 143 -0.41 6.59 -0.91
CA ILE A 143 -1.81 6.92 -1.19
C ILE A 143 -2.75 6.22 -0.21
N VAL A 144 -2.53 4.93 0.07
CA VAL A 144 -3.36 4.20 1.02
C VAL A 144 -3.20 4.79 2.42
N LEU A 145 -1.98 5.12 2.86
CA LEU A 145 -1.75 5.77 4.16
C LEU A 145 -2.50 7.10 4.30
N ASP A 146 -2.55 7.93 3.26
CA ASP A 146 -3.31 9.17 3.28
C ASP A 146 -4.81 8.93 3.41
N LEU A 147 -5.37 7.99 2.64
CA LEU A 147 -6.78 7.61 2.73
C LEU A 147 -7.14 7.09 4.13
N MET A 148 -6.26 6.32 4.76
CA MET A 148 -6.45 5.81 6.12
C MET A 148 -6.39 6.93 7.16
N LYS A 149 -5.48 7.89 7.01
CA LYS A 149 -5.42 9.07 7.88
C LYS A 149 -6.66 9.94 7.75
N GLU A 150 -7.14 10.13 6.52
CA GLU A 150 -8.39 10.82 6.24
C GLU A 150 -9.58 10.09 6.88
N TRP A 151 -9.63 8.76 6.76
CA TRP A 151 -10.64 7.93 7.43
C TRP A 151 -10.64 8.14 8.94
N VAL A 152 -9.48 8.12 9.59
CA VAL A 152 -9.36 8.36 11.05
C VAL A 152 -9.86 9.75 11.40
N ALA A 153 -9.45 10.78 10.66
CA ALA A 153 -9.85 12.16 10.91
C ALA A 153 -11.37 12.39 10.76
N HIS A 154 -12.03 11.69 9.84
CA HIS A 154 -13.49 11.72 9.71
C HIS A 154 -14.18 10.94 10.82
N SER A 155 -13.63 9.79 11.21
CA SER A 155 -14.20 8.94 12.25
C SER A 155 -14.13 9.58 13.63
N GLU A 156 -13.09 10.37 13.92
CA GLU A 156 -12.97 11.12 15.18
C GLU A 156 -13.99 12.26 15.32
N LYS A 157 -14.51 12.77 14.19
CA LYS A 157 -15.55 13.81 14.18
C LYS A 157 -16.95 13.24 14.41
N LEU A 158 -17.11 11.93 14.43
CA LEU A 158 -18.42 11.31 14.64
C LEU A 158 -18.88 11.45 16.10
N PRO A 159 -20.16 11.75 16.35
CA PRO A 159 -20.70 11.78 17.69
C PRO A 159 -20.49 10.43 18.37
N ARG A 160 -20.03 10.41 19.64
CA ARG A 160 -19.75 9.18 20.41
C ARG A 160 -20.91 8.17 20.44
N LYS A 161 -22.15 8.62 20.23
CA LYS A 161 -23.35 7.76 20.15
C LYS A 161 -23.38 6.86 18.90
N ALA A 162 -22.75 7.25 17.79
CA ALA A 162 -22.66 6.45 16.57
C ALA A 162 -21.63 5.31 16.66
N LEU A 163 -20.70 5.38 17.61
CA LEU A 163 -19.69 4.34 17.87
C LEU A 163 -20.23 3.15 18.69
N GLN A 164 -21.44 3.26 19.26
CA GLN A 164 -22.02 2.24 20.16
C GLN A 164 -23.16 1.41 19.55
N GLN A 165 -23.63 1.71 18.32
CA GLN A 165 -24.79 1.04 17.73
C GLN A 165 -24.47 -0.24 16.95
N GLY A 166 -23.43 -0.98 17.37
CA GLY A 166 -23.09 -2.31 16.83
C GLY A 166 -23.38 -3.47 17.79
N ALA A 167 -23.96 -3.22 18.96
CA ALA A 167 -24.30 -4.23 19.95
C ALA A 167 -25.79 -4.19 20.27
N THR A 168 -26.59 -4.83 19.42
CA THR A 168 -27.92 -5.35 19.76
C THR A 168 -28.13 -6.66 19.04
#